data_AF-A0A5E4I7G5-F1
#
_entry.id   AF-A0A5E4I7G5-F1
#
_cell.length_a   1.000
_cell.length_b   1.000
_cell.length_c   1.000
_cell.angle_alpha   90.00
_cell.angle_beta   90.00
_cell.angle_gamma   90.00
#
_symmetry.space_group_name_H-M   'P 1'
#
loop_
_entity.id
_entity.type
_entity.pdbx_description
1 polymer ?
#
loop_
_entity_poly.entity_id
_entity_poly.type
_entity_poly.pdbx_seq_one_letter_code
_entity_poly.pdbx_strand_id
1 'polypeptide(L)'
;MYPAVLLAIASMLLVYSLYLCRKIIPLIDWPYMKKSWRLRSFLMFLFLAGYVSYLYILSFSVAHELNDLLLSAFLFSGAVFIMIAMRSGYQLLDGLKTSEVNIVLDKRTLERDQGAIDKMRIDLENKNEEMDKLLAEVYALRQILEKRYSTGKQNFESKRMAILLEELKKNLNAKK
;
A
#
# COMPACT_ATOMS: atom_id res chain seq x y z
N MET A 1 -0.16 25.53 -50.74
CA MET A 1 0.92 24.79 -50.04
C MET A 1 0.74 24.72 -48.52
N TYR A 2 0.71 25.82 -47.77
CA TYR A 2 0.52 25.81 -46.30
C TYR A 2 -0.67 24.98 -45.76
N PRO A 3 -1.90 25.05 -46.32
CA PRO A 3 -3.02 24.29 -45.78
C PRO A 3 -2.86 22.77 -45.93
N ALA A 4 -2.20 22.31 -47.00
CA ALA A 4 -1.94 20.89 -47.23
C ALA A 4 -0.95 20.32 -46.21
N VAL A 5 0.11 21.07 -45.87
CA VAL A 5 1.08 20.67 -44.83
C VAL A 5 0.40 20.58 -43.47
N LEU A 6 -0.43 21.58 -43.13
CA LEU A 6 -1.16 21.60 -41.86
C LEU A 6 -2.09 20.37 -41.73
N LEU A 7 -2.79 20.03 -42.81
CA LEU A 7 -3.68 18.89 -42.87
C LEU A 7 -2.94 17.54 -42.85
N ALA A 8 -1.75 17.46 -43.45
CA ALA A 8 -0.89 16.28 -43.37
C ALA A 8 -0.45 16.02 -41.92
N ILE A 9 -0.03 17.06 -41.20
CA ILE A 9 0.31 16.95 -39.77
C ILE A 9 -0.92 16.55 -38.95
N ALA A 10 -2.08 17.15 -39.21
CA ALA A 10 -3.32 16.78 -38.54
C ALA A 10 -3.68 15.30 -38.75
N SER A 11 -3.47 14.80 -39.97
CA SER A 11 -3.68 13.39 -40.31
C SER A 11 -2.72 12.46 -39.56
N MET A 12 -1.44 12.84 -39.45
CA MET A 12 -0.46 12.10 -38.63
C MET A 12 -0.87 12.06 -37.15
N LEU A 13 -1.35 13.18 -36.59
CA LEU A 13 -1.86 13.24 -35.21
C LEU A 13 -3.07 12.33 -34.99
N LEU A 14 -3.98 12.25 -35.97
CA LEU A 14 -5.12 11.33 -35.91
C LEU A 14 -4.69 9.87 -35.98
N VAL A 15 -3.73 9.52 -36.85
CA VAL A 15 -3.15 8.17 -36.91
C VAL A 15 -2.53 7.79 -35.57
N TYR A 16 -1.76 8.70 -34.96
CA TYR A 16 -1.18 8.49 -33.63
C TYR A 16 -2.26 8.32 -32.54
N SER A 17 -3.31 9.14 -32.58
CA SER A 17 -4.44 9.05 -31.66
C SER A 17 -5.20 7.72 -31.80
N LEU A 18 -5.33 7.22 -33.03
CA LEU A 18 -5.96 5.94 -33.33
C LEU A 18 -5.10 4.77 -32.85
N TYR A 19 -3.78 4.87 -33.00
CA TYR A 19 -2.83 3.92 -32.42
C TYR A 19 -2.95 3.84 -30.89
N LEU A 20 -2.98 5.00 -30.20
CA LEU A 20 -3.21 5.05 -28.76
C LEU A 20 -4.55 4.41 -28.37
N CYS A 21 -5.62 4.74 -29.09
CA CYS A 21 -6.95 4.17 -28.83
C CYS A 21 -6.95 2.63 -28.97
N ARG A 22 -6.28 2.09 -29.99
CA ARG A 22 -6.12 0.63 -30.17
C ARG A 22 -5.33 -0.01 -29.05
N LYS A 23 -4.31 0.67 -28.51
CA LYS A 23 -3.53 0.19 -27.37
C LYS A 23 -4.34 0.19 -26.07
N ILE A 24 -5.31 1.10 -25.91
CA ILE A 24 -6.21 1.19 -24.74
C ILE A 24 -7.23 0.05 -24.70
N ILE A 25 -7.80 -0.34 -25.85
CA ILE A 25 -8.86 -1.37 -25.92
C ILE A 25 -8.50 -2.68 -25.17
N PRO A 26 -7.28 -3.25 -25.30
CA PRO A 26 -6.91 -4.46 -24.55
C PRO A 26 -6.61 -4.20 -23.07
N LEU A 27 -6.37 -2.96 -22.64
CA LEU A 27 -6.10 -2.62 -21.24
C LEU A 27 -7.36 -2.58 -20.37
N ILE A 28 -8.53 -2.46 -20.99
CA ILE A 28 -9.82 -2.35 -20.30
C ILE A 28 -10.40 -3.75 -20.15
N ASP A 29 -10.71 -4.21 -18.94
CA ASP A 29 -11.31 -5.54 -18.76
C ASP A 29 -12.84 -5.56 -18.97
N TRP A 30 -13.48 -4.40 -18.79
CA TRP A 30 -14.94 -4.25 -18.78
C TRP A 30 -15.54 -4.29 -20.21
N PRO A 31 -16.42 -5.25 -20.53
CA PRO A 31 -16.93 -5.45 -21.90
C PRO A 31 -17.77 -4.27 -22.41
N TYR A 32 -18.53 -3.61 -21.54
CA TYR A 32 -19.30 -2.40 -21.90
C TYR A 32 -18.39 -1.25 -22.34
N MET A 33 -17.30 -1.00 -21.60
CA MET A 33 -16.35 0.04 -21.93
C MET A 33 -15.61 -0.29 -23.24
N LYS A 34 -15.22 -1.55 -23.48
CA LYS A 34 -14.61 -1.98 -24.75
C LYS A 34 -15.46 -1.57 -25.97
N LYS A 35 -16.79 -1.71 -25.89
CA LYS A 35 -17.70 -1.33 -26.99
C LYS A 35 -17.66 0.18 -27.25
N SER A 36 -17.70 0.99 -26.20
CA SER A 36 -17.60 2.46 -26.32
C SER A 36 -16.27 2.89 -26.93
N TRP A 37 -15.15 2.28 -26.51
CA TRP A 37 -13.82 2.58 -27.07
C TRP A 37 -13.66 2.11 -28.53
N ARG A 38 -14.24 0.96 -28.91
CA ARG A 38 -14.31 0.53 -30.31
C ARG A 38 -15.11 1.51 -31.16
N LEU A 39 -16.25 2.00 -30.66
CA LEU A 39 -17.05 3.02 -31.36
C LEU A 39 -16.26 4.32 -31.56
N ARG A 40 -15.54 4.78 -30.53
CA ARG A 40 -14.64 5.94 -30.64
C ARG A 40 -13.53 5.72 -31.67
N SER A 41 -12.90 4.54 -31.69
CA SER A 41 -11.89 4.18 -32.68
C SER A 41 -12.45 4.16 -34.11
N PHE A 42 -13.66 3.63 -34.29
CA PHE A 42 -14.36 3.65 -35.57
C PHE A 42 -14.67 5.08 -36.03
N LEU A 43 -15.15 5.94 -35.12
CA LEU A 43 -15.43 7.34 -35.42
C LEU A 43 -14.15 8.10 -35.82
N MET A 44 -13.03 7.87 -35.13
CA MET A 44 -11.73 8.44 -35.51
C MET A 44 -11.25 7.97 -36.89
N PHE A 45 -11.49 6.71 -37.23
CA PHE A 45 -11.16 6.19 -38.55
C PHE A 45 -11.97 6.89 -39.66
N LEU A 46 -13.25 7.15 -39.40
CA LEU A 46 -14.11 7.91 -40.30
C LEU A 46 -13.62 9.37 -40.46
N PHE A 47 -13.23 10.02 -39.36
CA PHE A 47 -12.58 11.34 -39.44
C PHE A 47 -11.29 11.28 -40.25
N LEU A 48 -10.42 10.31 -40.03
CA LEU A 48 -9.18 10.16 -40.78
C LEU A 48 -9.44 9.99 -42.29
N ALA A 49 -10.43 9.18 -42.67
CA ALA A 49 -10.82 9.03 -44.07
C ALA A 49 -11.29 10.36 -44.68
N GLY A 50 -12.04 11.17 -43.93
CA GLY A 50 -12.42 12.52 -44.33
C GLY A 50 -11.21 13.45 -44.53
N TYR A 51 -10.21 13.39 -43.64
CA TYR A 51 -8.99 14.20 -43.74
C TYR A 51 -8.17 13.82 -44.96
N VAL A 52 -7.98 12.52 -45.21
CA VAL A 52 -7.24 12.03 -46.37
C VAL A 52 -7.98 12.39 -47.67
N SER A 53 -9.30 12.26 -47.69
CA SER A 53 -10.11 12.64 -48.86
C SER A 53 -10.01 14.14 -49.15
N TYR A 54 -10.09 14.99 -48.12
CA TYR A 54 -9.93 16.44 -48.27
C TYR A 54 -8.50 16.81 -48.70
N LEU A 55 -7.48 16.14 -48.15
CA LEU A 55 -6.08 16.34 -48.54
C LEU A 55 -5.85 15.98 -50.01
N TYR A 56 -6.48 14.91 -50.49
CA TYR A 56 -6.45 14.53 -51.90
C TYR A 56 -7.04 15.64 -52.77
N ILE A 57 -8.26 16.12 -52.47
CA ILE A 57 -8.91 17.21 -53.23
C ILE A 57 -8.02 18.47 -53.26
N LEU A 58 -7.48 18.86 -52.11
CA LEU A 58 -6.63 20.05 -51.98
C LEU A 58 -5.31 19.94 -52.76
N SER A 59 -4.80 18.71 -52.95
CA SER A 59 -3.55 18.46 -53.69
C SER A 59 -3.72 18.59 -55.20
N PHE A 60 -4.94 18.38 -55.72
CA PHE A 60 -5.26 18.49 -57.15
C PHE A 60 -5.94 19.82 -57.53
N SER A 61 -6.39 20.61 -56.54
CA SER A 61 -6.93 21.95 -56.79
C SER A 61 -5.82 22.97 -57.03
N VAL A 62 -5.91 23.72 -58.14
CA VAL A 62 -4.93 24.75 -58.55
C VAL A 62 -5.21 26.11 -57.89
N ALA A 63 -6.46 26.37 -57.52
CA ALA A 63 -6.84 27.58 -56.80
C ALA A 63 -6.91 27.29 -55.30
N HIS A 64 -6.14 28.06 -54.51
CA HIS A 64 -6.19 28.02 -53.06
C HIS A 64 -6.93 29.27 -52.56
N GLU A 65 -8.09 29.09 -51.94
CA GLU A 65 -8.84 30.18 -51.34
C GLU A 65 -8.53 30.32 -49.85
N LEU A 66 -8.80 31.51 -49.28
CA LEU A 66 -8.70 31.73 -47.82
C LEU A 66 -9.58 30.76 -47.02
N ASN A 67 -10.67 30.30 -47.63
CA ASN A 67 -11.57 29.30 -47.06
C ASN A 67 -10.86 27.97 -46.77
N ASP A 68 -9.91 27.55 -47.61
CA ASP A 68 -9.15 26.30 -47.43
C ASP A 68 -8.23 26.38 -46.23
N LEU A 69 -7.66 27.56 -45.97
CA LEU A 69 -6.80 27.81 -44.81
C LEU A 69 -7.61 27.76 -43.51
N LEU A 70 -8.78 28.40 -43.49
CA LEU A 70 -9.66 28.39 -42.31
C LEU A 70 -10.14 26.96 -42.00
N LEU A 71 -10.55 26.22 -43.03
CA LEU A 71 -11.02 24.84 -42.88
C LEU A 71 -9.91 23.90 -42.40
N SER A 72 -8.71 23.99 -43.00
CA SER A 72 -7.55 23.21 -42.55
C SER A 72 -7.14 23.54 -41.12
N ALA A 73 -7.19 24.81 -40.70
CA ALA A 73 -6.93 25.21 -39.32
C ALA A 73 -7.95 24.62 -38.33
N PHE A 74 -9.24 24.62 -38.68
CA PHE A 74 -10.28 24.00 -37.85
C PHE A 74 -10.08 22.49 -37.72
N LEU A 75 -9.78 21.81 -38.81
CA LEU A 75 -9.44 20.38 -38.82
C LEU A 75 -8.19 20.10 -37.97
N PHE A 76 -7.12 20.87 -38.14
CA PHE A 76 -5.93 20.73 -37.33
C PHE A 76 -6.21 20.87 -35.82
N SER A 77 -6.97 21.90 -35.43
CA SER A 77 -7.38 22.09 -34.03
C SER A 77 -8.20 20.91 -33.50
N GLY A 78 -9.12 20.37 -34.31
CA GLY A 78 -9.88 19.17 -33.98
C GLY A 78 -8.99 17.94 -33.76
N ALA A 79 -7.99 17.72 -34.61
CA ALA A 79 -7.04 16.62 -34.47
C ALA A 79 -6.20 16.75 -33.19
N VAL A 80 -5.72 17.95 -32.88
CA VAL A 80 -4.98 18.24 -31.63
C VAL A 80 -5.87 17.96 -30.41
N PHE A 81 -7.12 18.43 -30.43
CA PHE A 81 -8.08 18.18 -29.35
C PHE A 81 -8.30 16.67 -29.11
N ILE A 82 -8.52 15.91 -30.19
CA ILE A 82 -8.70 14.45 -30.11
C ILE A 82 -7.45 13.79 -29.52
N MET A 83 -6.25 14.21 -29.93
CA MET A 83 -4.99 13.68 -29.41
C MET A 83 -4.86 13.92 -27.90
N ILE A 84 -5.15 15.14 -27.43
CA ILE A 84 -5.12 15.49 -26.00
C ILE A 84 -6.13 14.61 -25.24
N ALA A 85 -7.37 14.52 -25.72
CA ALA A 85 -8.41 13.71 -25.09
C ALA A 85 -8.01 12.22 -24.98
N MET A 86 -7.41 11.66 -26.02
CA MET A 86 -6.91 10.27 -25.99
C MET A 86 -5.73 10.10 -25.04
N ARG A 87 -4.79 11.05 -25.01
CA ARG A 87 -3.64 11.00 -24.10
C ARG A 87 -4.08 11.08 -22.64
N SER A 88 -4.98 11.99 -22.30
CA SER A 88 -5.52 12.11 -20.93
C SER A 88 -6.28 10.84 -20.53
N GLY A 89 -7.08 10.27 -21.44
CA GLY A 89 -7.75 9.00 -21.21
C GLY A 89 -6.79 7.83 -20.99
N TYR A 90 -5.71 7.75 -21.77
CA TYR A 90 -4.64 6.76 -21.60
C TYR A 90 -3.99 6.88 -20.23
N GLN A 91 -3.53 8.08 -19.87
CA GLN A 91 -2.84 8.33 -18.60
C GLN A 91 -3.72 8.02 -17.39
N LEU A 92 -5.01 8.35 -17.46
CA LEU A 92 -5.95 8.02 -16.40
C LEU A 92 -6.11 6.50 -16.22
N LEU A 93 -6.30 5.76 -17.32
CA LEU A 93 -6.45 4.31 -17.27
C LEU A 93 -5.18 3.60 -16.81
N ASP A 94 -4.02 4.05 -17.27
CA ASP A 94 -2.72 3.52 -16.88
C ASP A 94 -2.43 3.78 -15.39
N GLY A 95 -2.78 4.98 -14.92
CA GLY A 95 -2.68 5.36 -13.50
C GLY A 95 -3.60 4.52 -12.61
N LEU A 96 -4.84 4.28 -13.05
CA LEU A 96 -5.79 3.42 -12.30
C LEU A 96 -5.29 1.98 -12.20
N LYS A 97 -4.77 1.41 -13.28
CA LYS A 97 -4.22 0.05 -13.29
C LYS A 97 -3.00 -0.08 -12.38
N THR A 98 -2.13 0.92 -12.39
CA THR A 98 -0.95 0.95 -11.50
C THR A 98 -1.37 1.08 -10.04
N SER A 99 -2.38 1.89 -9.75
CA SER A 99 -2.95 2.05 -8.40
C SER A 99 -3.54 0.74 -7.88
N GLU A 100 -4.29 0.01 -8.71
CA GLU A 100 -4.86 -1.30 -8.33
C GLU A 100 -3.77 -2.31 -7.95
N VAL A 101 -2.67 -2.38 -8.72
CA VAL A 101 -1.53 -3.25 -8.40
C VAL A 101 -0.89 -2.85 -7.07
N ASN A 102 -0.70 -1.55 -6.82
CA ASN A 102 -0.14 -1.06 -5.57
C ASN A 102 -1.03 -1.39 -4.37
N ILE A 103 -2.35 -1.23 -4.49
CA ILE A 103 -3.31 -1.60 -3.44
C ILE A 103 -3.23 -3.10 -3.10
N VAL A 104 -3.07 -3.96 -4.11
CA VAL A 104 -2.91 -5.41 -3.89
C VAL A 104 -1.58 -5.73 -3.20
N LEU A 105 -0.50 -5.02 -3.55
CA LEU A 105 0.80 -5.18 -2.90
C LEU A 105 0.76 -4.70 -1.45
N ASP A 106 0.16 -3.53 -1.20
CA ASP A 106 -0.01 -2.95 0.14
C ASP A 106 -0.89 -3.82 1.03
N LYS A 107 -1.92 -4.47 0.46
CA LYS A 107 -2.72 -5.44 1.21
C LYS A 107 -1.88 -6.64 1.64
N ARG A 108 -1.00 -7.16 0.78
CA ARG A 108 -0.12 -8.29 1.11
C ARG A 108 0.95 -7.93 2.14
N THR A 109 1.46 -6.71 2.13
CA THR A 109 2.41 -6.25 3.16
C THR A 109 1.69 -6.09 4.49
N LEU A 110 0.49 -5.49 4.51
CA LEU A 110 -0.34 -5.39 5.71
C LEU A 110 -0.69 -6.76 6.32
N GLU A 111 -1.05 -7.75 5.49
CA GLU A 111 -1.31 -9.13 5.96
C GLU A 111 -0.07 -9.78 6.58
N ARG A 112 1.13 -9.51 6.04
CA ARG A 112 2.39 -10.00 6.62
C ARG A 112 2.72 -9.32 7.94
N ASP A 113 2.53 -8.01 8.01
CA ASP A 113 2.80 -7.22 9.20
C ASP A 113 1.84 -7.59 10.33
N GLN A 114 0.56 -7.82 10.02
CA GLN A 114 -0.41 -8.37 10.97
C GLN A 114 0.03 -9.73 11.51
N GLY A 115 0.46 -10.65 10.64
CA GLY A 115 0.97 -11.95 11.06
C GLY A 115 2.24 -11.87 11.93
N ALA A 116 3.08 -10.86 11.72
CA ALA A 116 4.24 -10.60 12.57
C ALA A 116 3.85 -10.04 13.95
N ILE A 117 2.88 -9.13 14.00
CA ILE A 117 2.34 -8.57 15.24
C ILE A 117 1.68 -9.66 16.08
N ASP A 118 0.89 -10.54 15.47
CA ASP A 118 0.24 -11.65 16.17
C ASP A 118 1.26 -12.62 16.79
N LYS A 119 2.35 -12.92 16.07
CA LYS A 119 3.46 -13.72 16.62
C LYS A 119 4.15 -13.03 17.79
N MET A 120 4.45 -11.74 17.67
CA MET A 120 5.06 -10.98 18.77
C MET A 120 4.15 -10.93 19.99
N ARG A 121 2.83 -10.82 19.79
CA ARG A 121 1.84 -10.84 20.87
C ARG A 121 1.85 -12.17 21.60
N ILE A 122 1.83 -13.30 20.88
CA ILE A 122 1.91 -14.64 21.46
C ILE A 122 3.21 -14.82 22.24
N ASP A 123 4.35 -14.38 21.69
CA ASP A 123 5.65 -14.46 22.38
C ASP A 123 5.68 -13.62 23.66
N LEU A 124 5.05 -12.43 23.65
CA LEU A 124 4.93 -11.59 24.84
C LEU A 124 4.01 -12.21 25.90
N GLU A 125 2.88 -12.79 25.50
CA GLU A 125 1.98 -13.49 26.41
C GLU A 125 2.69 -14.68 27.07
N ASN A 126 3.42 -15.50 26.29
CA ASN A 126 4.22 -16.61 26.81
C ASN A 126 5.31 -16.16 27.81
N LYS A 127 6.03 -15.07 27.48
CA LYS A 127 7.05 -14.51 28.39
C LYS A 127 6.44 -13.94 29.67
N ASN A 128 5.25 -13.35 29.58
CA ASN A 128 4.57 -12.82 30.74
C ASN A 128 4.13 -13.95 31.68
N GLU A 129 3.60 -15.05 31.13
CA GLU A 129 3.28 -16.25 31.91
C GLU A 129 4.51 -16.88 32.58
N GLU A 130 5.65 -16.91 31.88
CA GLU A 130 6.91 -17.39 32.44
C GLU A 130 7.39 -16.51 33.60
N MET A 131 7.28 -15.19 33.44
CA MET A 131 7.65 -14.22 34.47
C MET A 131 6.74 -14.32 35.70
N ASP A 132 5.44 -14.54 35.52
CA ASP A 132 4.49 -14.76 36.61
C ASP A 132 4.80 -16.03 37.41
N LYS A 133 5.23 -17.10 36.74
CA LYS A 133 5.70 -18.34 37.41
C LYS A 133 6.96 -18.09 38.23
N LEU A 134 7.95 -17.40 37.66
CA LEU A 134 9.19 -17.05 38.38
C LEU A 134 8.91 -16.16 39.59
N LEU A 135 8.00 -15.20 39.47
CA LEU A 135 7.57 -14.36 40.60
C LEU A 135 6.95 -15.23 41.70
N ALA A 136 6.04 -16.15 41.36
CA ALA A 136 5.43 -17.05 42.32
C ALA A 136 6.49 -17.91 43.06
N GLU A 137 7.49 -18.42 42.35
CA GLU A 137 8.61 -19.16 42.94
C GLU A 137 9.44 -18.30 43.90
N VAL A 138 9.79 -17.07 43.50
CA VAL A 138 10.51 -16.12 44.35
C VAL A 138 9.72 -15.79 45.61
N TYR A 139 8.40 -15.59 45.51
CA TYR A 139 7.54 -15.39 46.67
C TYR A 139 7.50 -16.61 47.60
N ALA A 140 7.40 -17.82 47.05
CA ALA A 140 7.43 -19.05 47.84
C ALA A 140 8.77 -19.23 48.57
N LEU A 141 9.89 -19.00 47.88
CA LEU A 141 11.23 -19.04 48.47
C LEU A 141 11.38 -18.02 49.59
N ARG A 142 10.89 -16.80 49.39
CA ARG A 142 10.91 -15.75 50.42
C ARG A 142 10.16 -16.18 51.68
N GLN A 143 8.96 -16.76 51.54
CA GLN A 143 8.19 -17.27 52.69
C GLN A 143 8.91 -18.41 53.41
N ILE A 144 9.58 -19.33 52.68
CA ILE A 144 10.36 -20.41 53.28
C ILE A 144 11.54 -19.84 54.08
N LEU A 145 12.27 -18.89 53.52
CA LEU A 145 13.40 -18.24 54.17
C LEU A 145 12.96 -17.49 55.43
N GLU A 146 11.84 -16.78 55.39
CA GLU A 146 11.28 -16.04 56.53
C GLU A 146 10.85 -16.98 57.67
N LYS A 147 10.23 -18.13 57.33
CA LYS A 147 9.93 -19.19 58.30
C LYS A 147 11.19 -19.79 58.90
N ARG A 148 12.23 -20.06 58.10
CA ARG A 148 13.51 -20.57 58.62
C ARG A 148 14.22 -19.57 59.52
N TYR A 149 14.21 -18.30 59.16
CA TYR A 149 14.83 -17.24 59.94
C TYR A 149 14.13 -17.04 61.29
N SER A 150 12.79 -16.96 61.30
CA SER A 150 12.00 -16.85 62.55
C SER A 150 12.17 -18.06 63.45
N THR A 151 12.11 -19.28 62.91
CA THR A 151 12.34 -20.52 63.67
C THR A 151 13.77 -20.60 64.21
N GLY A 152 14.77 -20.24 63.38
CA GLY A 152 16.17 -20.21 63.79
C GLY A 152 16.42 -19.22 64.92
N LYS A 153 15.82 -18.02 64.84
CA LYS A 153 15.88 -17.00 65.89
C LYS A 153 15.23 -17.49 67.19
N GLN A 154 14.03 -18.06 67.13
CA GLN A 154 13.35 -18.62 68.30
C GLN A 154 14.14 -19.75 68.97
N ASN A 155 14.71 -20.67 68.18
CA ASN A 155 15.54 -21.75 68.69
C ASN A 155 16.81 -21.22 69.36
N PHE A 156 17.44 -20.19 68.80
CA PHE A 156 18.61 -19.55 69.40
C PHE A 156 18.27 -18.86 70.71
N GLU A 157 17.18 -18.07 70.75
CA GLU A 157 16.71 -17.41 71.97
C GLU A 157 16.30 -18.42 73.06
N SER A 158 15.64 -19.52 72.67
CA SER A 158 15.25 -20.60 73.60
C SER A 158 16.47 -21.33 74.18
N LYS A 159 17.49 -21.63 73.36
CA LYS A 159 18.75 -22.21 73.85
C LYS A 159 19.47 -21.26 74.80
N ARG A 160 19.56 -19.98 74.46
CA ARG A 160 20.17 -18.95 75.31
C ARG A 160 19.45 -18.86 76.67
N MET A 161 18.13 -18.89 76.67
CA MET A 161 17.34 -18.82 77.90
C MET A 161 17.47 -20.08 78.77
N ALA A 162 17.57 -21.26 78.15
CA ALA A 162 17.83 -22.51 78.86
C ALA A 162 19.19 -22.49 79.60
N ILE A 163 20.25 -22.00 78.94
CA ILE A 163 21.58 -21.86 79.54
C ILE A 163 21.53 -20.90 80.74
N LEU A 164 20.90 -19.73 80.58
CA LEU A 164 20.75 -18.76 81.68
C LEU A 164 19.97 -19.32 82.87
N LEU A 165 18.91 -20.11 82.62
CA LEU A 165 18.14 -20.77 83.68
C LEU A 165 18.96 -21.84 84.40
N GLU A 166 19.81 -22.57 83.69
CA GLU A 166 20.71 -23.58 84.27
C GLU A 166 21.76 -22.92 85.17
N GLU A 167 22.37 -21.82 84.71
CA GLU A 167 23.27 -21.00 85.53
C GLU A 167 22.59 -20.45 86.78
N LEU A 168 21.37 -19.90 86.65
CA LEU A 168 20.60 -19.41 87.80
C LEU A 168 20.30 -20.51 88.80
N LYS A 169 19.86 -21.69 88.37
CA LYS A 169 19.63 -22.85 89.26
C LYS A 169 20.89 -23.26 90.00
N LYS A 170 22.03 -23.29 89.29
CA LYS A 170 23.33 -23.65 89.87
C LYS A 170 23.74 -22.67 90.96
N ASN A 171 23.57 -21.37 90.71
CA ASN A 171 23.85 -20.30 91.67
C ASN A 171 22.90 -20.30 92.88
N LEU A 172 21.65 -20.69 92.69
CA LEU A 172 20.63 -20.74 93.75
C LEU A 172 20.83 -21.95 94.67
N ASN A 173 21.25 -23.09 94.12
CA ASN A 173 21.63 -24.28 94.90
C ASN A 173 22.97 -24.11 95.63
N ALA A 174 23.88 -23.28 95.13
CA ALA A 174 25.13 -22.95 95.82
C ALA A 174 24.96 -21.97 97.01
N LYS A 175 23.77 -21.37 97.16
CA LYS A 175 23.42 -20.44 98.25
C LYS A 175 22.58 -21.07 99.37
N LYS A 176 22.21 -22.35 99.25
CA LYS A 176 21.59 -23.15 100.31
C LYS A 176 22.65 -24.03 100.96
#